data_AF-Q24UU0-F1
#
_entry.id   AF-Q24UU0-F1
#
_cell.length_a   1.000
_cell.length_b   1.000
_cell.length_c   1.000
_cell.angle_alpha   90.00
_cell.angle_beta   90.00
_cell.angle_gamma   90.00
#
_symmetry.space_group_name_H-M   'P 1'
#
loop_
_entity.id
_entity.type
_entity.pdbx_description
1 polymer ?
#
loop_
_entity_poly.entity_id
_entity_poly.type
_entity_poly.pdbx_seq_one_letter_code
_entity_poly.pdbx_strand_id
1 'polypeptide(L)'
;MFKRRKDGGFTLIELMIVIAVIGILAVVLVPKMAGVKDSAKYAGVTTNVKSVEAYVVANIDRWVKTQKTVSEVNGLISGQFSGNNALANPFGGTALAISGSANEGIVLVTVTRGTDDTTVEIVGYGIDIDPGTDTSYEEVLKATVTADGQLKADPPSGS
;
A
#
# COMPACT_ATOMS: atom_id res chain seq x y z
N MET A 1 56.06 19.37 -44.85
CA MET A 1 54.92 19.49 -45.81
C MET A 1 53.65 19.10 -45.07
N PHE A 2 52.85 20.07 -44.59
CA PHE A 2 51.64 19.81 -43.80
C PHE A 2 50.44 19.62 -44.73
N LYS A 3 49.92 18.39 -44.77
CA LYS A 3 48.74 18.00 -45.56
C LYS A 3 47.50 18.58 -44.89
N ARG A 4 46.89 19.63 -45.47
CA ARG A 4 45.62 20.20 -44.97
C ARG A 4 44.54 19.12 -45.00
N ARG A 5 43.99 18.78 -43.85
CA ARG A 5 42.82 17.91 -43.74
C ARG A 5 41.62 18.71 -44.24
N LYS A 6 40.76 18.06 -45.03
CA LYS A 6 39.48 18.63 -45.46
C LYS A 6 38.57 18.60 -44.23
N ASP A 7 38.50 19.71 -43.51
CA ASP A 7 37.51 19.87 -42.45
C ASP A 7 36.16 20.12 -43.14
N GLY A 8 35.29 19.12 -43.11
CA GLY A 8 33.93 19.22 -43.62
C GLY A 8 33.11 20.13 -42.72
N GLY A 9 32.62 21.25 -43.26
CA GLY A 9 31.75 22.16 -42.54
C GLY A 9 30.37 21.55 -42.30
N PHE A 10 29.83 21.77 -41.12
CA PHE A 10 28.47 21.38 -40.73
C PHE A 10 27.45 22.26 -41.45
N THR A 11 26.47 21.67 -42.12
CA THR A 11 25.43 22.41 -42.84
C THR A 11 24.31 22.83 -41.90
N LEU A 12 23.68 23.98 -42.18
CA LEU A 12 22.52 24.42 -41.41
C LEU A 12 21.37 23.41 -41.47
N ILE A 13 21.21 22.72 -42.60
CA ILE A 13 20.17 21.70 -42.76
C ILE A 13 20.43 20.45 -41.89
N GLU A 14 21.69 20.05 -41.71
CA GLU A 14 22.07 18.99 -40.77
C GLU A 14 21.68 19.39 -39.34
N LEU A 15 21.93 20.64 -38.94
CA LEU A 15 21.52 21.11 -37.62
C LEU A 15 20.00 21.07 -37.43
N MET A 16 19.24 21.49 -38.46
CA MET A 16 17.78 21.55 -38.40
C MET A 16 17.15 20.16 -38.26
N ILE A 17 17.67 19.16 -38.98
CA ILE A 17 17.18 17.79 -38.88
C ILE A 17 17.50 17.22 -37.50
N VAL A 18 18.67 17.50 -36.93
CA VAL A 18 19.07 17.01 -35.60
C VAL A 18 18.11 17.53 -34.52
N ILE A 19 17.82 18.83 -34.50
CA ILE A 19 16.89 19.38 -33.50
C ILE A 19 15.45 18.88 -33.71
N ALA A 20 15.04 18.65 -34.96
CA ALA A 20 13.73 18.08 -35.27
C ALA A 20 13.60 16.64 -34.74
N VAL A 21 14.62 15.81 -34.93
CA VAL A 21 14.65 14.42 -34.43
C VAL A 21 14.71 14.39 -32.90
N ILE A 22 15.56 15.22 -32.27
CA ILE A 22 15.63 15.33 -30.80
C ILE A 22 14.27 15.76 -30.23
N GLY A 23 13.57 16.69 -30.88
CA GLY A 23 12.23 17.14 -30.47
C GLY A 23 11.21 16.01 -30.46
N ILE A 24 11.19 15.16 -31.49
CA ILE A 24 10.29 13.99 -31.56
C ILE A 24 10.64 12.97 -30.48
N LEU A 25 11.93 12.64 -30.34
CA LEU A 25 12.39 11.66 -29.36
C LEU A 25 12.09 12.11 -27.93
N ALA A 26 12.25 13.40 -27.62
CA ALA A 26 12.00 13.94 -26.28
C ALA A 26 10.54 13.75 -25.82
N VAL A 27 9.57 13.84 -26.73
CA VAL A 27 8.14 13.65 -26.40
C VAL A 27 7.83 12.18 -26.10
N VAL A 28 8.41 11.25 -26.86
CA VAL A 28 8.20 9.80 -26.65
C VAL A 28 8.94 9.30 -25.42
N LEU A 29 10.02 9.98 -25.00
CA LEU A 29 10.85 9.58 -23.88
C LEU A 29 10.27 9.87 -22.49
N VAL A 30 9.09 10.52 -22.37
CA VAL A 30 8.47 10.77 -21.07
C VAL A 30 7.57 9.57 -20.72
N PRO A 31 8.05 8.56 -19.97
CA PRO A 31 7.18 7.51 -19.47
C PRO A 31 6.11 8.15 -18.56
N LYS A 32 4.86 7.73 -18.75
CA LYS A 32 3.75 8.14 -17.87
C LYS A 32 3.94 7.51 -16.49
N MET A 33 4.64 8.22 -15.61
CA MET A 33 4.96 7.78 -14.24
C MET A 33 3.79 7.89 -13.26
N ALA A 34 2.61 8.36 -13.71
CA ALA A 34 1.46 8.61 -12.84
C ALA A 34 0.91 7.32 -12.21
N GLY A 35 0.49 6.33 -13.01
CA GLY A 35 -0.16 5.12 -12.50
C GLY A 35 0.75 4.15 -11.73
N VAL A 36 2.07 4.15 -12.02
CA VAL A 36 3.03 3.27 -11.32
C VAL A 36 3.17 3.64 -9.85
N LYS A 37 3.07 4.94 -9.53
CA LYS A 37 3.15 5.43 -8.15
C LYS A 37 1.97 4.97 -7.32
N ASP A 38 0.78 4.97 -7.91
CA ASP A 38 -0.43 4.56 -7.19
C ASP A 38 -0.43 3.05 -6.94
N SER A 39 -0.14 2.23 -7.96
CA SER A 39 -0.01 0.78 -7.77
C SER A 39 1.03 0.41 -6.71
N ALA A 40 2.15 1.14 -6.64
CA ALA A 40 3.15 0.93 -5.59
C ALA A 40 2.62 1.26 -4.18
N LYS A 41 1.79 2.31 -4.05
CA LYS A 41 1.14 2.65 -2.78
C LYS A 41 0.13 1.59 -2.33
N TYR A 42 -0.73 1.10 -3.24
CA TYR A 42 -1.65 0.00 -2.94
C TYR A 42 -0.92 -1.29 -2.55
N ALA A 43 0.21 -1.60 -3.21
CA ALA A 43 1.07 -2.72 -2.82
C ALA A 43 1.68 -2.53 -1.42
N GLY A 44 2.01 -1.30 -1.04
CA GLY A 44 2.47 -0.96 0.31
C GLY A 44 1.40 -1.22 1.38
N VAL A 45 0.15 -0.78 1.15
CA VAL A 45 -0.98 -1.07 2.06
C VAL A 45 -1.21 -2.57 2.18
N THR A 46 -1.21 -3.29 1.06
CA THR A 46 -1.32 -4.75 1.03
C THR A 46 -0.23 -5.44 1.87
N THR A 47 1.01 -4.94 1.78
CA THR A 47 2.14 -5.46 2.56
C THR A 47 1.96 -5.21 4.05
N ASN A 48 1.46 -4.04 4.43
CA ASN A 48 1.15 -3.71 5.82
C ASN A 48 0.05 -4.62 6.38
N VAL A 49 -1.04 -4.82 5.64
CA VAL A 49 -2.13 -5.75 6.04
C VAL A 49 -1.59 -7.14 6.30
N LYS A 50 -0.82 -7.70 5.36
CA LYS A 50 -0.22 -9.04 5.50
C LYS A 50 0.75 -9.15 6.67
N SER A 51 1.46 -8.06 6.99
CA SER A 51 2.36 -8.03 8.14
C SER A 51 1.59 -8.11 9.46
N VAL A 52 0.50 -7.37 9.57
CA VAL A 52 -0.42 -7.43 10.74
C VAL A 52 -1.09 -8.80 10.82
N GLU A 53 -1.60 -9.30 9.70
CA GLU A 53 -2.23 -10.61 9.59
C GLU A 53 -1.32 -11.72 10.08
N ALA A 54 -0.07 -11.77 9.60
CA ALA A 54 0.90 -12.77 10.01
C ALA A 54 1.18 -12.72 11.52
N TYR A 55 1.27 -11.52 12.10
CA TYR A 55 1.45 -11.36 13.54
C TYR A 55 0.23 -11.85 14.33
N VAL A 56 -0.98 -11.55 13.87
CA VAL A 56 -2.23 -11.97 14.50
C VAL A 56 -2.39 -13.49 14.43
N VAL A 57 -2.22 -14.10 13.26
CA VAL A 57 -2.30 -15.56 13.07
C VAL A 57 -1.30 -16.29 13.99
N ALA A 58 -0.09 -15.76 14.13
CA ALA A 58 0.93 -16.37 14.98
C ALA A 58 0.60 -16.32 16.48
N ASN A 59 -0.28 -15.44 16.93
CA ASN A 59 -0.53 -15.18 18.34
C ASN A 59 -1.97 -15.43 18.81
N ILE A 60 -2.94 -15.51 17.90
CA ILE A 60 -4.37 -15.58 18.25
C ILE A 60 -4.71 -16.79 19.12
N ASP A 61 -4.17 -17.97 18.80
CA ASP A 61 -4.35 -19.20 19.60
C ASP A 61 -3.88 -19.00 21.06
N ARG A 62 -2.73 -18.34 21.24
CA ARG A 62 -2.20 -18.02 22.58
C ARG A 62 -3.08 -17.01 23.30
N TRP A 63 -3.57 -15.97 22.61
CA TRP A 63 -4.43 -14.96 23.22
C TRP A 63 -5.74 -15.56 23.70
N VAL A 64 -6.32 -16.47 22.90
CA VAL A 64 -7.55 -17.21 23.24
C VAL A 64 -7.30 -18.11 24.45
N LYS A 65 -6.25 -18.95 24.44
CA LYS A 65 -5.92 -19.86 25.55
C LYS A 65 -5.62 -19.14 26.86
N THR A 66 -5.02 -17.96 26.79
CA THR A 66 -4.69 -17.14 27.97
C THR A 66 -5.79 -16.15 28.32
N GLN A 67 -6.94 -16.21 27.64
CA GLN A 67 -8.13 -15.39 27.87
C GLN A 67 -7.84 -13.88 27.88
N LYS A 68 -6.91 -13.43 27.02
CA LYS A 68 -6.58 -12.01 26.87
C LYS A 68 -7.85 -11.20 26.54
N THR A 69 -7.98 -10.05 27.17
CA THR A 69 -9.04 -9.08 26.88
C THR A 69 -8.77 -8.38 25.55
N VAL A 70 -9.81 -7.80 24.95
CA VAL A 70 -9.69 -6.99 23.72
C VAL A 70 -8.67 -5.88 23.90
N SER A 71 -8.67 -5.20 25.05
CA SER A 71 -7.71 -4.14 25.36
C SER A 71 -6.27 -4.64 25.38
N GLU A 72 -6.01 -5.80 25.97
CA GLU A 72 -4.66 -6.39 25.96
C GLU A 72 -4.21 -6.77 24.55
N VAL A 73 -5.08 -7.39 23.74
CA VAL A 73 -4.75 -7.73 22.35
C VAL A 73 -4.45 -6.47 21.55
N ASN A 74 -5.28 -5.43 21.70
CA ASN A 74 -5.06 -4.13 21.06
C ASN A 74 -3.70 -3.51 21.44
N GLY A 75 -3.32 -3.58 22.73
CA GLY A 75 -2.01 -3.16 23.22
C GLY A 75 -0.84 -3.96 22.63
N LEU A 76 -1.02 -5.28 22.45
CA LEU A 76 -0.01 -6.15 21.88
C LEU A 76 0.22 -5.91 20.38
N ILE A 77 -0.85 -5.63 19.62
CA ILE A 77 -0.74 -5.32 18.19
C ILE A 77 -0.12 -3.94 18.01
N SER A 78 -0.63 -2.90 18.68
CA SER A 78 -0.07 -1.55 18.62
C SER A 78 1.39 -1.50 19.09
N GLY A 79 1.74 -2.23 20.15
CA GLY A 79 3.12 -2.33 20.62
C GLY A 79 4.07 -2.99 19.62
N GLN A 80 3.62 -4.05 18.93
CA GLN A 80 4.42 -4.75 17.93
C GLN A 80 4.80 -3.85 16.75
N PHE A 81 3.88 -3.00 16.30
CA PHE A 81 4.04 -2.13 15.14
C PHE A 81 4.34 -0.68 15.56
N SER A 82 5.24 -0.52 16.53
CA SER A 82 5.69 0.79 17.04
C SER A 82 7.21 0.93 16.93
N GLY A 83 7.70 2.17 17.06
CA GLY A 83 9.14 2.47 17.00
C GLY A 83 9.77 2.02 15.68
N ASN A 84 10.82 1.20 15.75
CA ASN A 84 11.54 0.69 14.58
C ASN A 84 10.72 -0.32 13.74
N ASN A 85 9.63 -0.85 14.31
CA ASN A 85 8.73 -1.79 13.63
C ASN A 85 7.45 -1.11 13.11
N ALA A 86 7.39 0.23 13.18
CA ALA A 86 6.23 0.97 12.73
C ALA A 86 5.95 0.72 11.24
N LEU A 87 4.68 0.48 10.93
CA LEU A 87 4.22 0.40 9.55
C LEU A 87 4.34 1.78 8.90
N ALA A 88 4.73 1.81 7.63
CA ALA A 88 4.79 3.05 6.86
C ALA A 88 3.53 3.20 6.03
N ASN A 89 2.83 4.33 6.17
CA ASN A 89 1.69 4.64 5.32
C ASN A 89 2.20 5.12 3.95
N PRO A 90 1.93 4.41 2.84
CA PRO A 90 2.41 4.81 1.50
C PRO A 90 1.80 6.12 0.97
N PHE A 91 0.69 6.53 1.57
CA PHE A 91 -0.04 7.76 1.28
C PHE A 91 0.30 8.90 2.26
N GLY A 92 1.03 8.59 3.34
CA GLY A 92 1.41 9.52 4.40
C GLY A 92 0.47 9.47 5.61
N GLY A 93 0.93 10.01 6.74
CA GLY A 93 0.16 9.98 7.99
C GLY A 93 0.23 8.64 8.72
N THR A 94 -0.83 8.32 9.47
CA THR A 94 -0.90 7.14 10.36
C THR A 94 -1.11 5.86 9.56
N ALA A 95 -0.32 4.83 9.82
CA ALA A 95 -0.37 3.56 9.09
C ALA A 95 -1.22 2.47 9.75
N LEU A 96 -1.46 2.57 11.06
CA LEU A 96 -2.18 1.58 11.84
C LEU A 96 -3.20 2.27 12.75
N ALA A 97 -4.45 1.83 12.71
CA ALA A 97 -5.46 2.14 13.71
C ALA A 97 -5.93 0.84 14.35
N ILE A 98 -5.94 0.83 15.68
CA ILE A 98 -6.52 -0.26 16.46
C ILE A 98 -7.84 0.23 17.02
N SER A 99 -8.96 -0.25 16.46
CA SER A 99 -10.31 0.28 16.64
C SER A 99 -10.44 1.76 16.25
N GLY A 100 -11.36 2.09 15.34
CA GLY A 100 -11.50 3.45 14.84
C GLY A 100 -12.13 3.51 13.45
N SER A 101 -11.89 4.61 12.74
CA SER A 101 -12.44 4.86 11.41
C SER A 101 -11.40 4.60 10.32
N ALA A 102 -11.89 4.23 9.13
CA ALA A 102 -11.10 4.16 7.91
C ALA A 102 -10.46 5.53 7.59
N ASN A 103 -9.26 5.48 7.02
CA ASN A 103 -8.53 6.64 6.50
C ASN A 103 -7.58 6.20 5.39
N GLU A 104 -7.07 7.14 4.60
CA GLU A 104 -6.20 6.89 3.47
C GLU A 104 -4.94 6.13 3.89
N GLY A 105 -4.69 4.99 3.28
CA GLY A 105 -3.48 4.21 3.48
C GLY A 105 -3.38 3.47 4.82
N ILE A 106 -4.44 3.51 5.64
CA ILE A 106 -4.43 2.92 6.98
C ILE A 106 -4.69 1.41 6.94
N VAL A 107 -4.08 0.69 7.88
CA VAL A 107 -4.54 -0.64 8.29
C VAL A 107 -5.38 -0.48 9.55
N LEU A 108 -6.69 -0.72 9.44
CA LEU A 108 -7.62 -0.74 10.55
C LEU A 108 -7.74 -2.17 11.08
N VAL A 109 -7.54 -2.33 12.39
CA VAL A 109 -7.70 -3.61 13.07
C VAL A 109 -8.84 -3.53 14.08
N THR A 110 -9.78 -4.44 13.95
CA THR A 110 -10.93 -4.57 14.85
C THR A 110 -10.91 -5.94 15.51
N VAL A 111 -10.78 -5.96 16.83
CA VAL A 111 -10.79 -7.19 17.63
C VAL A 111 -12.15 -7.34 18.30
N THR A 112 -12.84 -8.43 18.00
CA THR A 112 -14.13 -8.77 18.60
C THR A 112 -13.97 -10.06 19.40
N ARG A 113 -14.49 -10.06 20.63
CA ARG A 113 -14.48 -11.23 21.50
C ARG A 113 -15.90 -11.60 21.89
N GLY A 114 -16.38 -12.73 21.38
CA GLY A 114 -17.57 -13.43 21.86
C GLY A 114 -17.27 -14.30 23.08
N THR A 115 -18.27 -15.04 23.56
CA THR A 115 -18.12 -16.00 24.65
C THR A 115 -17.20 -17.16 24.29
N ASP A 116 -17.23 -17.60 23.03
CA ASP A 116 -16.50 -18.78 22.54
C ASP A 116 -15.68 -18.52 21.27
N ASP A 117 -15.75 -17.30 20.71
CA ASP A 117 -15.08 -16.94 19.46
C ASP A 117 -14.34 -15.61 19.61
N THR A 118 -13.10 -15.56 19.13
CA THR A 118 -12.31 -14.33 19.03
C THR A 118 -11.99 -14.12 17.56
N THR A 119 -12.43 -12.99 17.03
CA THR A 119 -12.20 -12.62 15.64
C THR A 119 -11.40 -11.34 15.56
N VAL A 120 -10.42 -11.31 14.67
CA VAL A 120 -9.63 -10.12 14.37
C VAL A 120 -9.81 -9.80 12.90
N GLU A 121 -10.48 -8.69 12.62
CA GLU A 121 -10.66 -8.15 11.29
C GLU A 121 -9.57 -7.12 11.00
N ILE A 122 -8.93 -7.23 9.85
CA ILE A 122 -7.82 -6.39 9.42
C ILE A 122 -8.17 -5.87 8.03
N VAL A 123 -8.35 -4.56 7.92
CA VAL A 123 -8.77 -3.90 6.68
C VAL A 123 -7.72 -2.86 6.29
N GLY A 124 -7.18 -2.96 5.08
CA GLY A 124 -6.32 -1.94 4.48
C GLY A 124 -7.12 -1.02 3.59
N TYR A 125 -6.95 0.29 3.74
CA TYR A 125 -7.64 1.30 2.94
C TYR A 125 -6.69 2.07 2.02
N GLY A 126 -7.15 2.42 0.83
CA GLY A 126 -6.47 3.26 -0.16
C GLY A 126 -7.22 4.58 -0.39
N ILE A 127 -6.82 5.35 -1.40
CA ILE A 127 -7.61 6.50 -1.87
C ILE A 127 -8.77 5.96 -2.72
N ASP A 128 -9.98 6.48 -2.49
CA ASP A 128 -11.05 6.38 -3.48
C ASP A 128 -10.85 7.45 -4.57
N ILE A 129 -10.66 7.01 -5.81
CA ILE A 129 -10.44 7.89 -6.97
C ILE A 129 -11.76 8.11 -7.73
N ASP A 130 -12.85 7.43 -7.35
CA ASP A 130 -14.14 7.57 -8.01
C ASP A 130 -14.86 8.84 -7.56
N PRO A 131 -15.19 9.77 -8.48
CA PRO A 131 -15.84 11.03 -8.14
C PRO A 131 -17.33 10.90 -7.76
N GLY A 132 -17.86 9.68 -7.66
CA GLY A 132 -19.28 9.37 -7.46
C GLY A 132 -19.65 8.77 -6.10
N THR A 133 -18.65 8.46 -5.27
CA THR A 133 -18.80 7.83 -3.96
C THR A 133 -18.58 8.86 -2.85
N ASP A 134 -19.40 8.82 -1.79
CA ASP A 134 -19.26 9.70 -0.61
C ASP A 134 -18.16 9.22 0.35
N THR A 135 -17.43 8.17 -0.04
CA THR A 135 -16.32 7.60 0.70
C THR A 135 -15.02 8.16 0.15
N SER A 136 -14.20 8.79 0.99
CA SER A 136 -12.88 9.27 0.57
C SER A 136 -11.83 8.16 0.43
N TYR A 137 -12.21 6.89 0.70
CA TYR A 137 -11.30 5.75 0.84
C TYR A 137 -11.91 4.46 0.28
N GLU A 138 -11.07 3.61 -0.31
CA GLU A 138 -11.44 2.30 -0.87
C GLU A 138 -10.82 1.16 -0.05
N GLU A 139 -11.54 0.06 0.16
CA GLU A 139 -10.99 -1.16 0.75
C GLU A 139 -10.05 -1.86 -0.23
N VAL A 140 -8.78 -1.97 0.12
CA VAL A 140 -7.72 -2.58 -0.72
C VAL A 140 -7.62 -4.07 -0.47
N LEU A 141 -7.66 -4.45 0.80
CA LEU A 141 -7.58 -5.84 1.24
C LEU A 141 -8.21 -5.96 2.62
N LYS A 142 -8.99 -7.01 2.80
CA LYS A 142 -9.52 -7.43 4.08
C LYS A 142 -9.10 -8.84 4.41
N ALA A 143 -8.76 -9.05 5.68
CA ALA A 143 -8.45 -10.36 6.24
C ALA A 143 -9.15 -10.52 7.59
N THR A 144 -9.80 -11.65 7.79
CA THR A 144 -10.44 -12.00 9.06
C THR A 144 -9.78 -13.24 9.63
N VAL A 145 -9.22 -13.13 10.84
CA VAL A 145 -8.59 -14.24 11.57
C VAL A 145 -9.48 -14.68 12.71
N THR A 146 -9.80 -15.97 12.77
CA THR A 146 -10.64 -16.58 13.82
C THR A 146 -9.79 -17.28 14.89
N ALA A 147 -10.40 -17.63 16.02
CA ALA A 147 -9.72 -18.17 17.21
C ALA A 147 -8.93 -19.48 16.96
N ASP A 148 -9.26 -20.22 15.92
CA ASP A 148 -8.58 -21.42 15.44
C ASP A 148 -7.35 -21.11 14.56
N GLY A 149 -7.01 -19.82 14.39
CA GLY A 149 -5.92 -19.36 13.53
C GLY A 149 -6.20 -19.55 12.04
N GLN A 150 -7.43 -19.91 11.66
CA GLN A 150 -7.82 -19.99 10.26
C GLN A 150 -8.15 -18.59 9.72
N LEU A 151 -7.83 -18.40 8.44
CA LEU A 151 -8.28 -17.24 7.69
C LEU A 151 -9.71 -17.52 7.23
N LYS A 152 -10.65 -16.66 7.64
CA LYS A 152 -12.01 -16.71 7.10
C LYS A 152 -12.01 -15.92 5.79
N ALA A 153 -12.31 -16.59 4.68
CA ALA A 153 -12.53 -15.91 3.41
C ALA A 153 -13.70 -14.92 3.59
N ASP A 154 -13.47 -13.63 3.33
CA ASP A 154 -14.56 -12.66 3.33
C ASP A 154 -15.59 -13.02 2.24
N PRO A 155 -16.89 -12.99 2.55
CA PRO A 155 -17.90 -13.02 1.50
C PRO A 155 -17.70 -11.78 0.61
N PRO A 156 -17.91 -11.90 -0.72
CA PRO A 156 -17.71 -10.79 -1.64
C PRO A 156 -18.55 -9.58 -1.20
N SER A 157 -17.89 -8.43 -1.07
CA SER A 157 -18.53 -7.14 -0.79
C SER A 157 -19.41 -6.74 -1.98
N GLY A 158 -20.66 -7.18 -1.95
CA GLY A 158 -21.64 -6.88 -2.99
C GLY A 158 -23.06 -7.19 -2.55
N SER A 159 -23.76 -6.17 -2.07
CA SER A 159 -25.21 -6.00 -2.25
C SER A 159 -25.58 -4.54 -2.12
#